data_AF-A0A7S4G516-F1
#
_entry.id   AF-A0A7S4G516-F1
#
_cell.length_a   1.000
_cell.length_b   1.000
_cell.length_c   1.000
_cell.angle_alpha   90.00
_cell.angle_beta   90.00
_cell.angle_gamma   90.00
#
_symmetry.space_group_name_H-M   'P 1'
#
loop_
_entity.id
_entity.type
_entity.pdbx_description
1 polymer ?
#
loop_
_entity_poly.entity_id
_entity_poly.type
_entity_poly.pdbx_seq_one_letter_code
_entity_poly.pdbx_strand_id
1 'polypeptide(L)'
;FFFDFPHCDMSDNEHLVSPEDDEVPEPDLKPGRAWSCCLKITFGVSLVLNVSACVGFAFFFFWIRKIQKMDKPAHPQPKPDPVNSSCPFGNGPAPLALALTLRSTDTLGMCWPKIAHEARLAAPYVVLADDWWLNDTALSPVYAGANRSFQLQNLLPGVSYSLQVQAWPWRSKEPTSSHVFRFQTQERAFCGNAKDLVVYRDAQQLDMPSKVKSCMMKSGTHVDDSRDCIVKALGLSPGCANCWAQEFWCIMHHCAFKCITPT
;
A
#
# COMPACT_ATOMS: atom_id res chain seq x y z
N PHE A 1 1.56 -0.77 -3.63
CA PHE A 1 1.45 -0.22 -2.28
C PHE A 1 2.51 -0.86 -1.40
N PHE A 2 3.71 -0.30 -1.44
CA PHE A 2 4.62 -0.33 -0.32
C PHE A 2 4.72 1.15 0.06
N PHE A 3 4.28 1.50 1.27
CA PHE A 3 4.71 2.77 1.81
C PHE A 3 6.22 2.61 2.00
N ASP A 4 7.02 3.23 1.12
CA ASP A 4 8.30 3.76 1.55
C ASP A 4 7.94 4.82 2.59
N PHE A 5 7.72 4.37 3.82
CA PHE A 5 7.64 5.27 4.96
C PHE A 5 9.02 5.92 5.01
N PRO A 6 9.11 7.25 4.88
CA PRO A 6 10.38 7.92 5.11
C PRO A 6 10.83 7.46 6.49
N HIS A 7 11.99 6.80 6.57
CA HIS A 7 12.63 6.59 7.86
C HIS A 7 12.65 7.96 8.53
N CYS A 8 11.97 8.09 9.67
CA CYS A 8 12.24 9.18 10.60
C CYS A 8 13.66 8.94 11.10
N ASP A 9 14.64 9.34 10.28
CA ASP A 9 16.05 9.26 10.60
C ASP A 9 16.30 10.28 11.70
N MET A 10 16.40 9.79 12.94
CA MET A 10 16.69 10.58 14.13
C MET A 10 18.18 10.98 14.13
N SER A 11 18.64 11.66 13.09
CA SER A 11 19.96 12.29 13.05
C SER A 11 19.81 13.77 13.42
N ASP A 12 20.48 14.14 14.50
CA ASP A 12 20.42 15.40 15.21
C ASP A 12 20.47 16.65 14.33
N ASN A 13 19.60 17.62 14.61
CA ASN A 13 19.78 19.00 14.14
C ASN A 13 19.36 19.98 15.25
N GLU A 14 20.30 20.24 16.16
CA GLU A 14 20.30 21.43 17.01
C GLU A 14 20.56 22.69 16.17
N HIS A 15 20.08 23.82 16.68
CA HIS A 15 20.18 25.19 16.14
C HIS A 15 19.07 25.66 15.19
N LEU A 16 17.95 26.04 15.79
CA LEU A 16 17.17 27.18 15.29
C LEU A 16 17.11 28.26 16.38
N VAL A 17 17.72 29.39 16.05
CA VAL A 17 17.74 30.65 16.78
C VAL A 17 16.33 31.27 16.78
N SER A 18 15.84 31.70 17.94
CA SER A 18 14.59 32.47 18.08
C SER A 18 14.78 33.92 17.64
N PRO A 19 13.82 34.53 16.91
CA PRO A 19 13.74 35.99 16.81
C PRO A 19 12.92 36.57 17.98
N GLU A 20 13.34 37.76 18.40
CA GLU A 20 12.78 38.60 19.46
C GLU A 20 11.32 39.01 19.20
N ASP A 21 10.54 39.11 20.28
CA ASP A 21 9.14 39.51 20.33
C ASP A 21 8.99 41.04 20.22
N ASP A 22 8.15 41.51 19.28
CA ASP A 22 7.64 42.89 19.24
C ASP A 22 6.26 42.98 19.92
N GLU A 23 6.13 43.90 20.88
CA GLU A 23 4.90 44.22 21.62
C GLU A 23 3.75 44.70 20.71
N VAL A 24 2.57 44.11 20.87
CA VAL A 24 1.30 44.57 20.26
C VAL A 24 0.38 45.14 21.35
N PRO A 25 -0.16 46.37 21.20
CA PRO A 25 -0.98 46.98 22.24
C PRO A 25 -2.46 46.54 22.18
N GLU A 26 -3.02 46.39 23.38
CA GLU A 26 -4.42 46.02 23.69
C GLU A 26 -5.46 47.03 23.15
N PRO A 27 -6.57 46.57 22.52
CA PRO A 27 -7.69 47.46 22.20
C PRO A 27 -8.76 47.48 23.31
N ASP A 28 -9.01 48.69 23.78
CA ASP A 28 -9.99 49.10 24.79
C ASP A 28 -11.44 49.01 24.25
N LEU A 29 -12.27 48.10 24.80
CA LEU A 29 -13.66 47.89 24.38
C LEU A 29 -14.66 48.65 25.26
N LYS A 30 -15.34 49.65 24.69
CA LYS A 30 -16.56 50.27 25.27
C LYS A 30 -17.83 49.57 24.80
N PRO A 31 -18.84 49.36 25.68
CA PRO A 31 -20.11 48.75 25.28
C PRO A 31 -21.09 49.82 24.77
N GLY A 32 -21.53 49.68 23.52
CA GLY A 32 -22.51 50.56 22.88
C GLY A 32 -23.59 49.79 22.12
N ARG A 33 -24.80 49.79 22.70
CA ARG A 33 -26.13 49.48 22.14
C ARG A 33 -26.23 49.40 20.60
N ALA A 34 -26.61 48.23 20.07
CA ALA A 34 -27.26 48.10 18.77
C ALA A 34 -28.12 46.82 18.66
N TRP A 35 -29.08 46.63 19.57
CA TRP A 35 -30.16 45.64 19.42
C TRP A 35 -31.28 46.19 18.52
N SER A 36 -31.09 46.21 17.20
CA SER A 36 -32.22 46.42 16.27
C SER A 36 -31.92 46.17 14.78
N CYS A 37 -31.16 45.12 14.45
CA CYS A 37 -31.01 44.69 13.03
C CYS A 37 -31.08 43.17 12.80
N CYS A 38 -31.25 42.35 13.85
CA CYS A 38 -31.15 40.90 13.72
C CYS A 38 -32.38 40.17 13.13
N LEU A 39 -33.49 40.85 12.84
CA LEU A 39 -34.73 40.13 12.46
C LEU A 39 -34.99 39.98 10.96
N LYS A 40 -34.12 40.48 10.07
CA LYS A 40 -34.27 40.29 8.60
C LYS A 40 -33.19 39.42 7.94
N ILE A 41 -32.18 38.97 8.70
CA ILE A 41 -31.10 38.11 8.16
C ILE A 41 -31.41 36.60 8.33
N THR A 42 -32.38 36.24 9.17
CA THR A 42 -32.70 34.84 9.48
C THR A 42 -33.35 34.05 8.33
N PHE A 43 -34.03 34.69 7.37
CA PHE A 43 -34.62 33.99 6.23
C PHE A 43 -33.69 33.80 5.03
N GLY A 44 -32.68 34.66 4.84
CA GLY A 44 -31.68 34.50 3.76
C GLY A 44 -30.59 33.49 4.09
N VAL A 45 -30.18 33.41 5.37
CA VAL A 45 -29.11 32.52 5.82
C VAL A 45 -29.55 31.05 5.84
N SER A 46 -30.85 30.77 6.03
CA SER A 46 -31.36 29.39 6.06
C SER A 46 -31.39 28.70 4.68
N LEU A 47 -31.42 29.46 3.57
CA LEU A 47 -31.35 28.89 2.21
C LEU A 47 -29.89 28.63 1.81
N VAL A 48 -28.97 29.53 2.15
CA VAL A 48 -27.54 29.40 1.84
C VAL A 48 -26.89 28.27 2.67
N LEU A 49 -27.29 28.10 3.94
CA LEU A 49 -26.81 27.00 4.77
C LEU A 49 -27.28 25.63 4.28
N ASN A 50 -28.50 25.51 3.75
CA ASN A 50 -29.00 24.23 3.23
C ASN A 50 -28.36 23.84 1.89
N VAL A 51 -28.13 24.79 0.98
CA VAL A 51 -27.41 24.50 -0.28
C VAL A 51 -25.95 24.16 0.00
N SER A 52 -25.30 24.87 0.92
CA SER A 52 -23.92 24.56 1.35
C SER A 52 -23.82 23.18 2.01
N ALA A 53 -24.80 22.80 2.84
CA ALA A 53 -24.83 21.48 3.46
C ALA A 53 -25.01 20.36 2.44
N CYS A 54 -25.90 20.53 1.44
CA CYS A 54 -26.09 19.54 0.38
C CYS A 54 -24.85 19.39 -0.52
N VAL A 55 -24.18 20.48 -0.88
CA VAL A 55 -22.94 20.44 -1.68
C VAL A 55 -21.81 19.81 -0.87
N GLY A 56 -21.65 20.19 0.40
CA GLY A 56 -20.66 19.59 1.30
C GLY A 56 -20.88 18.08 1.50
N PHE A 57 -22.14 17.66 1.66
CA PHE A 57 -22.49 16.24 1.82
C PHE A 57 -22.24 15.44 0.53
N ALA A 58 -22.51 16.02 -0.64
CA ALA A 58 -22.22 15.41 -1.94
C ALA A 58 -20.70 15.26 -2.16
N PHE A 59 -19.90 16.28 -1.82
CA PHE A 59 -18.43 16.20 -1.88
C PHE A 59 -17.88 15.16 -0.90
N PHE A 60 -18.42 15.10 0.33
CA PHE A 60 -18.03 14.10 1.32
C PHE A 60 -18.35 12.67 0.85
N PHE A 61 -19.53 12.44 0.27
CA PHE A 61 -19.89 11.15 -0.33
C PHE A 61 -19.00 10.78 -1.53
N PHE A 62 -18.64 11.75 -2.38
CA PHE A 62 -17.69 11.53 -3.49
C PHE A 62 -16.28 11.22 -2.98
N TRP A 63 -15.85 11.87 -1.90
CA TRP A 63 -14.54 11.65 -1.30
C TRP A 63 -14.45 10.28 -0.60
N ILE A 64 -15.49 9.87 0.13
CA ILE A 64 -15.59 8.52 0.71
C ILE A 64 -15.61 7.44 -0.39
N ARG A 65 -16.35 7.65 -1.49
CA ARG A 65 -16.34 6.71 -2.61
C ARG A 65 -14.98 6.61 -3.30
N LYS A 66 -14.19 7.69 -3.31
CA LYS A 66 -12.81 7.64 -3.80
C LYS A 66 -11.88 6.86 -2.87
N ILE A 67 -12.07 6.97 -1.55
CA ILE A 67 -11.25 6.23 -0.57
C ILE A 67 -11.62 4.75 -0.50
N GLN A 68 -12.88 4.37 -0.74
CA GLN A 68 -13.24 2.95 -0.85
C GLN A 68 -12.71 2.26 -2.12
N LYS A 69 -12.31 3.05 -3.12
CA LYS A 69 -11.36 2.61 -4.14
C LYS A 69 -9.94 2.87 -3.62
N MET A 70 -9.56 2.22 -2.53
CA MET A 70 -8.15 1.91 -2.32
C MET A 70 -7.75 1.11 -3.55
N ASP A 71 -7.13 1.79 -4.52
CA ASP A 71 -6.77 1.21 -5.80
C ASP A 71 -6.03 -0.10 -5.51
N LYS A 72 -6.46 -1.18 -6.17
CA LYS A 72 -5.72 -2.44 -6.10
C LYS A 72 -4.25 -2.09 -6.32
N PRO A 73 -3.30 -2.66 -5.54
CA PRO A 73 -1.89 -2.43 -5.81
C PRO A 73 -1.65 -2.63 -7.30
N ALA A 74 -1.11 -1.58 -7.93
CA ALA A 74 -0.94 -1.55 -9.37
C ALA A 74 -0.33 -2.88 -9.81
N HIS A 75 -0.98 -3.54 -10.78
CA HIS A 75 -0.50 -4.81 -11.28
C HIS A 75 0.99 -4.68 -11.63
N PRO A 76 1.82 -5.67 -11.25
CA PRO A 76 3.25 -5.60 -11.45
C PRO A 76 3.57 -5.24 -12.91
N GLN A 77 4.33 -4.15 -13.09
CA GLN A 77 4.75 -3.70 -14.41
C GLN A 77 5.89 -4.60 -14.91
N PRO A 78 5.79 -5.17 -16.12
CA PRO A 78 6.83 -6.03 -16.66
C PRO A 78 8.07 -5.19 -17.01
N LYS A 79 9.22 -5.51 -16.43
CA LYS A 79 10.52 -4.97 -16.88
C LYS A 79 11.29 -6.09 -17.62
N PRO A 80 11.68 -5.89 -18.89
CA PRO A 80 12.49 -6.87 -19.59
C PRO A 80 13.91 -6.89 -18.99
N ASP A 81 14.31 -8.04 -18.44
CA ASP A 81 15.65 -8.24 -17.90
C ASP A 81 16.66 -8.58 -19.00
N PRO A 82 17.91 -8.08 -18.90
CA PRO A 82 19.01 -8.57 -19.71
C PRO A 82 19.21 -10.06 -19.41
N VAL A 83 19.17 -10.89 -20.46
CA VAL A 83 19.25 -12.36 -20.40
C VAL A 83 20.46 -12.78 -19.56
N ASN A 84 20.21 -13.11 -18.30
CA ASN A 84 21.22 -13.58 -17.38
C ASN A 84 21.38 -15.10 -17.55
N SER A 85 22.61 -15.59 -17.57
CA SER A 85 23.02 -16.95 -17.99
C SER A 85 22.59 -18.09 -17.08
N SER A 86 21.57 -17.92 -16.23
CA SER A 86 21.15 -18.88 -15.21
C SER A 86 19.99 -19.78 -15.62
N CYS A 87 19.41 -19.61 -16.81
CA CYS A 87 18.31 -20.46 -17.25
C CYS A 87 18.80 -21.88 -17.59
N PRO A 88 18.28 -22.95 -16.95
CA PRO A 88 18.77 -24.31 -17.16
C PRO A 88 18.34 -24.90 -18.51
N PHE A 89 17.45 -24.21 -19.24
CA PHE A 89 16.93 -24.68 -20.51
C PHE A 89 17.85 -24.29 -21.66
N GLY A 90 18.38 -25.30 -22.36
CA GLY A 90 19.10 -25.10 -23.62
C GLY A 90 18.17 -24.62 -24.75
N ASN A 91 18.74 -24.49 -25.94
CA ASN A 91 17.98 -24.12 -27.15
C ASN A 91 17.25 -25.30 -27.82
N GLY A 92 17.39 -26.52 -27.27
CA GLY A 92 16.74 -27.72 -27.78
C GLY A 92 15.25 -27.80 -27.41
N PRO A 93 14.49 -28.68 -28.09
CA PRO A 93 13.10 -28.95 -27.74
C PRO A 93 13.03 -29.62 -26.37
N ALA A 94 12.27 -29.02 -25.45
CA ALA A 94 12.01 -29.56 -24.13
C ALA A 94 10.51 -29.38 -23.79
N PRO A 95 9.93 -30.25 -22.94
CA PRO A 95 8.58 -30.05 -22.45
C PRO A 95 8.46 -28.70 -21.74
N LEU A 96 7.30 -28.04 -21.86
CA LEU A 96 7.09 -26.74 -21.24
C LEU A 96 7.19 -26.87 -19.71
N ALA A 97 8.25 -26.29 -19.16
CA ALA A 97 8.56 -26.30 -17.74
C ALA A 97 8.97 -24.89 -17.30
N LEU A 98 8.67 -24.57 -16.04
CA LEU A 98 9.07 -23.31 -15.42
C LEU A 98 10.28 -23.58 -14.52
N ALA A 99 11.32 -22.77 -14.64
CA ALA A 99 12.46 -22.76 -13.72
C ALA A 99 12.61 -21.38 -13.07
N LEU A 100 12.95 -21.36 -11.79
CA LEU A 100 13.30 -20.13 -11.08
C LEU A 100 14.76 -19.78 -11.30
N THR A 101 15.04 -18.51 -11.59
CA THR A 101 16.40 -17.99 -11.81
C THR A 101 16.83 -17.03 -10.71
N LEU A 102 15.90 -16.36 -10.04
CA LEU A 102 16.15 -15.42 -8.96
C LEU A 102 15.00 -15.49 -7.95
N ARG A 103 15.31 -15.47 -6.65
CA ARG A 103 14.32 -15.42 -5.57
C ARG A 103 14.76 -14.41 -4.52
N SER A 104 14.00 -13.33 -4.39
CA SER A 104 14.19 -12.27 -3.39
C SER A 104 12.98 -12.22 -2.43
N THR A 105 12.92 -11.17 -1.61
CA THR A 105 11.77 -10.80 -0.77
C THR A 105 10.59 -10.26 -1.60
N ASP A 106 10.87 -9.57 -2.70
CA ASP A 106 9.90 -8.79 -3.49
C ASP A 106 9.95 -9.06 -5.00
N THR A 107 10.93 -9.85 -5.45
CA THR A 107 11.18 -10.14 -6.86
C THR A 107 11.40 -11.63 -7.09
N LEU A 108 10.88 -12.11 -8.22
CA LEU A 108 11.07 -13.47 -8.69
C LEU A 108 11.45 -13.46 -10.17
N GLY A 109 12.63 -13.98 -10.48
CA GLY A 109 13.05 -14.27 -11.85
C GLY A 109 12.68 -15.70 -12.24
N MET A 110 12.14 -15.86 -13.43
CA MET A 110 11.79 -17.16 -13.98
C MET A 110 12.13 -17.26 -15.46
N CYS A 111 12.29 -18.49 -15.94
CA CYS A 111 12.49 -18.78 -17.35
C CYS A 111 11.86 -20.12 -17.76
N TRP A 112 11.73 -20.34 -19.07
CA TRP A 112 11.12 -21.53 -19.65
C TRP A 112 11.76 -21.91 -21.00
N PRO A 113 11.64 -23.17 -21.46
CA PRO A 113 12.27 -23.60 -22.70
C PRO A 113 11.63 -22.97 -23.94
N LYS A 114 12.39 -22.95 -25.04
CA LYS A 114 11.84 -22.57 -26.34
C LYS A 114 10.90 -23.67 -26.83
N ILE A 115 9.68 -23.27 -27.20
CA ILE A 115 8.75 -24.15 -27.91
C ILE A 115 8.63 -23.67 -29.35
N ALA A 116 8.34 -24.60 -30.27
CA ALA A 116 8.02 -24.24 -31.64
C ALA A 116 6.66 -23.53 -31.68
N HIS A 117 6.65 -22.27 -32.13
CA HIS A 117 5.46 -21.43 -32.26
C HIS A 117 5.48 -20.70 -33.61
N GLU A 118 4.34 -20.15 -34.02
CA GLU A 118 4.28 -19.35 -35.25
C GLU A 118 5.10 -18.08 -35.09
N ALA A 119 5.96 -17.77 -36.05
CA ALA A 119 6.72 -16.52 -36.06
C ALA A 119 5.81 -15.27 -36.06
N ARG A 120 4.52 -15.44 -36.41
CA ARG A 120 3.51 -14.38 -36.41
C ARG A 120 2.87 -14.13 -35.04
N LEU A 121 3.03 -15.04 -34.07
CA LEU A 121 2.50 -14.85 -32.73
C LEU A 121 3.39 -13.87 -31.98
N ALA A 122 2.87 -12.68 -31.67
CA ALA A 122 3.59 -11.66 -30.90
C ALA A 122 3.79 -12.07 -29.41
N ALA A 123 2.91 -12.91 -28.89
CA ALA A 123 2.92 -13.37 -27.49
C ALA A 123 2.71 -14.89 -27.40
N PRO A 124 3.70 -15.71 -27.81
CA PRO A 124 3.60 -17.17 -27.75
C PRO A 124 3.58 -17.71 -26.30
N TYR A 125 3.93 -16.89 -25.31
CA TYR A 125 3.94 -17.26 -23.90
C TYR A 125 3.07 -16.34 -23.06
N VAL A 126 2.35 -16.93 -22.12
CA VAL A 126 1.58 -16.24 -21.08
C VAL A 126 1.99 -16.82 -19.72
N VAL A 127 2.38 -15.96 -18.78
CA VAL A 127 2.60 -16.38 -17.39
C VAL A 127 1.37 -16.01 -16.59
N LEU A 128 0.83 -17.00 -15.88
CA LEU A 128 -0.29 -16.85 -14.97
C LEU A 128 0.20 -16.93 -13.52
N ALA A 129 -0.37 -16.09 -12.65
CA ALA A 129 -0.11 -16.08 -11.21
C ALA A 129 -1.42 -15.97 -10.41
N ASP A 130 -1.46 -16.54 -9.21
CA ASP A 130 -2.54 -16.28 -8.27
C ASP A 130 -2.43 -14.86 -7.66
N ASP A 131 -3.57 -14.34 -7.19
CA ASP A 131 -3.62 -13.08 -6.45
C ASP A 131 -3.84 -13.38 -4.96
N TRP A 132 -2.73 -13.45 -4.21
CA TRP A 132 -2.76 -13.72 -2.78
C TRP A 132 -3.63 -12.71 -2.00
N TRP A 133 -3.70 -11.46 -2.47
CA TRP A 133 -4.46 -10.41 -1.79
C TRP A 133 -5.97 -10.68 -1.84
N LEU A 134 -6.45 -11.24 -2.95
CA LEU A 134 -7.85 -11.63 -3.10
C LEU A 134 -8.18 -12.96 -2.43
N ASN A 135 -7.17 -13.67 -1.89
CA ASN A 135 -7.31 -15.03 -1.37
C ASN A 135 -7.97 -15.97 -2.38
N ASP A 136 -7.71 -15.73 -3.68
CA ASP A 136 -8.24 -16.51 -4.79
C ASP A 136 -7.14 -17.42 -5.34
N THR A 137 -7.49 -18.67 -5.60
CA THR A 137 -6.58 -19.66 -6.23
C THR A 137 -6.61 -19.58 -7.76
N ALA A 138 -7.50 -18.78 -8.34
CA ALA A 138 -7.56 -18.57 -9.77
C ALA A 138 -6.28 -17.89 -10.28
N LEU A 139 -5.67 -18.49 -11.29
CA LEU A 139 -4.49 -17.92 -11.94
C LEU A 139 -4.91 -16.87 -12.97
N SER A 140 -4.27 -15.71 -12.92
CA SER A 140 -4.52 -14.57 -13.81
C SER A 140 -3.25 -14.17 -14.56
N PRO A 141 -3.36 -13.64 -15.80
CA PRO A 141 -2.18 -13.31 -16.60
C PRO A 141 -1.41 -12.13 -16.00
N VAL A 142 -0.14 -12.35 -15.70
CA VAL A 142 0.82 -11.32 -15.23
C VAL A 142 1.85 -10.94 -16.30
N TYR A 143 1.99 -11.75 -17.35
CA TYR A 143 2.86 -11.47 -18.48
C TYR A 143 2.31 -12.15 -19.75
N ALA A 144 2.45 -11.47 -20.88
CA ALA A 144 2.21 -12.04 -22.21
C ALA A 144 3.26 -11.49 -23.19
N GLY A 145 4.03 -12.37 -23.83
CA GLY A 145 5.08 -11.95 -24.74
C GLY A 145 5.92 -13.08 -25.32
N ALA A 146 6.93 -12.72 -26.12
CA ALA A 146 7.82 -13.66 -26.80
C ALA A 146 9.10 -14.01 -26.03
N ASN A 147 9.45 -13.25 -24.98
CA ASN A 147 10.63 -13.54 -24.17
C ASN A 147 10.46 -14.87 -23.44
N ARG A 148 11.58 -15.57 -23.23
CA ARG A 148 11.65 -16.85 -22.50
C ARG A 148 11.99 -16.71 -21.03
N SER A 149 12.06 -15.47 -20.57
CA SER A 149 12.36 -15.11 -19.20
C SER A 149 11.53 -13.90 -18.84
N PHE A 150 11.13 -13.85 -17.57
CA PHE A 150 10.31 -12.79 -17.03
C PHE A 150 10.69 -12.59 -15.57
N GLN A 151 10.66 -11.34 -15.12
CA GLN A 151 10.83 -10.99 -13.72
C GLN A 151 9.52 -10.42 -13.19
N LEU A 152 8.96 -11.10 -12.22
CA LEU A 152 7.81 -10.63 -11.46
C LEU A 152 8.31 -9.79 -10.29
N GLN A 153 7.90 -8.53 -10.23
CA GLN A 153 8.32 -7.56 -9.21
C GLN A 153 7.14 -7.22 -8.29
N ASN A 154 7.41 -6.45 -7.22
CA ASN A 154 6.41 -6.02 -6.24
C ASN A 154 5.64 -7.16 -5.56
N LEU A 155 6.31 -8.30 -5.38
CA LEU A 155 5.76 -9.41 -4.61
C LEU A 155 5.75 -9.06 -3.11
N LEU A 156 4.81 -9.65 -2.38
CA LEU A 156 4.75 -9.52 -0.94
C LEU A 156 5.75 -10.51 -0.31
N PRO A 157 6.52 -10.10 0.72
CA PRO A 157 7.50 -10.96 1.37
C PRO A 157 6.85 -12.03 2.27
N GLY A 158 7.49 -13.20 2.36
CA GLY A 158 7.02 -14.35 3.14
C GLY A 158 5.73 -15.01 2.65
N VAL A 159 5.22 -14.61 1.49
CA VAL A 159 3.93 -15.07 0.92
C VAL A 159 4.15 -16.17 -0.10
N SER A 160 3.24 -17.15 -0.12
CA SER A 160 3.20 -18.23 -1.11
C SER A 160 2.39 -17.82 -2.34
N TYR A 161 2.95 -18.06 -3.52
CA TYR A 161 2.35 -17.80 -4.82
C TYR A 161 2.36 -19.07 -5.68
N SER A 162 1.38 -19.17 -6.58
CA SER A 162 1.21 -20.22 -7.56
C SER A 162 1.41 -19.63 -8.96
N LEU A 163 2.29 -20.23 -9.75
CA LEU A 163 2.62 -19.78 -11.10
C LEU A 163 2.39 -20.90 -12.12
N GLN A 164 2.02 -20.51 -13.33
CA GLN A 164 1.96 -21.41 -14.47
C GLN A 164 2.39 -20.66 -15.73
N VAL A 165 3.18 -21.29 -16.58
CA VAL A 165 3.41 -20.77 -17.93
C VAL A 165 2.55 -21.54 -18.92
N GLN A 166 1.88 -20.80 -19.78
CA GLN A 166 1.17 -21.30 -20.93
C GLN A 166 1.91 -20.87 -22.19
N ALA A 167 1.92 -21.75 -23.17
CA ALA A 167 2.53 -21.46 -24.45
C ALA A 167 1.61 -21.95 -25.58
N TRP A 168 1.58 -21.25 -26.71
CA TRP A 168 0.77 -21.59 -27.87
C TRP A 168 1.64 -22.25 -28.96
N PRO A 169 1.60 -23.60 -29.10
CA PRO A 169 2.36 -24.29 -30.12
C PRO A 169 1.90 -23.96 -31.53
N TRP A 170 2.80 -24.12 -32.50
CA TRP A 170 2.49 -24.06 -33.93
C TRP A 170 1.32 -25.00 -34.27
N ARG A 171 0.24 -24.46 -34.88
CA ARG A 171 -1.00 -25.15 -35.28
C ARG A 171 -1.93 -25.65 -34.16
N SER A 172 -1.59 -25.50 -32.89
CA SER A 172 -2.52 -25.84 -31.82
C SER A 172 -3.52 -24.71 -31.60
N LYS A 173 -4.80 -25.04 -31.42
CA LYS A 173 -5.81 -24.08 -30.95
C LYS A 173 -5.76 -23.91 -29.43
N GLU A 174 -5.18 -24.86 -28.73
CA GLU A 174 -5.13 -24.90 -27.27
C GLU A 174 -3.70 -24.64 -26.76
N PRO A 175 -3.55 -23.87 -25.67
CA PRO A 175 -2.27 -23.67 -25.04
C PRO A 175 -1.78 -24.97 -24.38
N THR A 176 -0.48 -25.23 -24.51
CA THR A 176 0.21 -26.17 -23.64
C THR A 176 0.52 -25.46 -22.34
N SER A 177 0.14 -26.06 -21.21
CA SER A 177 0.39 -25.50 -19.88
C SER A 177 1.49 -26.28 -19.17
N SER A 178 2.36 -25.58 -18.44
CA SER A 178 3.26 -26.22 -17.48
C SER A 178 2.49 -26.73 -16.26
N HIS A 179 3.16 -27.52 -15.42
CA HIS A 179 2.69 -27.74 -14.05
C HIS A 179 2.60 -26.42 -13.29
N VAL A 180 1.64 -26.34 -12.36
CA VAL A 180 1.54 -25.22 -11.43
C VAL A 180 2.70 -25.31 -10.45
N PHE A 181 3.56 -24.30 -10.48
CA PHE A 181 4.72 -24.19 -9.63
C PHE A 181 4.40 -23.29 -8.45
N ARG A 182 4.60 -23.79 -7.23
CA ARG A 182 4.40 -23.02 -6.01
C ARG A 182 5.73 -22.60 -5.42
N PHE A 183 5.84 -21.34 -5.02
CA PHE A 183 7.00 -20.83 -4.32
C PHE A 183 6.56 -19.87 -3.22
N GLN A 184 7.46 -19.63 -2.28
CA GLN A 184 7.27 -18.62 -1.24
C GLN A 184 8.32 -17.53 -1.44
N THR A 185 8.00 -16.26 -1.28
CA THR A 185 9.02 -15.20 -1.24
C THR A 185 9.84 -15.30 0.04
N GLN A 186 11.01 -14.66 0.08
CA GLN A 186 11.78 -14.58 1.33
C GLN A 186 11.02 -13.73 2.36
N GLU A 187 11.08 -14.13 3.62
CA GLU A 187 10.43 -13.42 4.71
C GLU A 187 11.18 -12.14 5.07
N ARG A 188 10.44 -11.09 5.45
CA ARG A 188 11.02 -9.85 5.99
C ARG A 188 10.99 -9.92 7.51
N ALA A 189 12.07 -9.58 8.18
CA ALA A 189 12.20 -9.78 9.63
C ALA A 189 11.32 -8.86 10.51
N PHE A 190 10.80 -7.76 9.95
CA PHE A 190 10.08 -6.71 10.67
C PHE A 190 8.62 -6.57 10.21
N CYS A 191 8.13 -5.34 10.06
CA CYS A 191 6.77 -5.06 9.61
C CYS A 191 6.57 -5.51 8.16
N GLY A 192 5.39 -6.09 7.92
CA GLY A 192 5.07 -6.69 6.62
C GLY A 192 5.64 -8.09 6.45
N ASN A 193 5.98 -8.80 7.52
CA ASN A 193 6.16 -10.26 7.46
C ASN A 193 4.84 -10.97 7.09
N ALA A 194 4.91 -12.28 6.83
CA ALA A 194 3.75 -13.05 6.38
C ALA A 194 2.54 -12.95 7.32
N LYS A 195 2.79 -12.91 8.64
CA LYS A 195 1.75 -12.77 9.66
C LYS A 195 1.06 -11.40 9.58
N ASP A 196 1.84 -10.32 9.48
CA ASP A 196 1.30 -8.96 9.39
C ASP A 196 0.51 -8.74 8.10
N LEU A 197 0.96 -9.31 6.99
CA LEU A 197 0.28 -9.20 5.70
C LEU A 197 -1.12 -9.81 5.73
N VAL A 198 -1.33 -10.91 6.45
CA VAL A 198 -2.67 -11.49 6.64
C VAL A 198 -3.59 -10.49 7.36
N VAL A 199 -3.09 -9.86 8.42
CA VAL A 199 -3.82 -8.81 9.15
C VAL A 199 -4.14 -7.63 8.23
N TYR A 200 -3.20 -7.20 7.38
CA TYR A 200 -3.41 -6.11 6.43
C TYR A 200 -4.42 -6.44 5.34
N ARG A 201 -4.37 -7.65 4.79
CA ARG A 201 -5.34 -8.13 3.80
C ARG A 201 -6.75 -8.11 4.39
N ASP A 202 -6.85 -8.54 5.65
CA ASP A 202 -8.12 -8.64 6.36
C ASP A 202 -8.49 -7.31 7.08
N ALA A 203 -7.69 -6.25 6.91
CA ALA A 203 -7.80 -5.00 7.68
C ALA A 203 -9.11 -4.25 7.48
N GLN A 204 -9.77 -4.39 6.32
CA GLN A 204 -11.11 -3.83 6.11
C GLN A 204 -12.12 -4.36 7.14
N GLN A 205 -11.93 -5.59 7.62
CA GLN A 205 -12.79 -6.18 8.65
C GLN A 205 -12.38 -5.77 10.07
N LEU A 206 -11.15 -5.29 10.26
CA LEU A 206 -10.57 -5.05 11.57
C LEU A 206 -10.69 -3.60 12.07
N ASP A 207 -11.22 -2.69 11.26
CA ASP A 207 -11.26 -1.24 11.55
C ASP A 207 -9.89 -0.73 12.04
N MET A 208 -8.84 -1.13 11.32
CA MET A 208 -7.45 -0.93 11.72
C MET A 208 -7.14 0.54 12.08
N PRO A 209 -7.52 1.56 11.27
CA PRO A 209 -7.21 2.95 11.61
C PRO A 209 -7.80 3.40 12.95
N SER A 210 -9.04 3.00 13.25
CA SER A 210 -9.73 3.35 14.50
C SER A 210 -9.07 2.69 15.71
N LYS A 211 -8.73 1.40 15.60
CA LYS A 211 -8.05 0.66 16.67
C LYS A 211 -6.65 1.16 16.94
N VAL A 212 -5.86 1.44 15.90
CA VAL A 212 -4.54 2.06 16.06
C VAL A 212 -4.71 3.40 16.78
N LYS A 213 -5.57 4.29 16.27
CA LYS A 213 -5.83 5.60 16.90
C LYS A 213 -6.26 5.46 18.37
N SER A 214 -7.16 4.53 18.67
CA SER A 214 -7.64 4.29 20.03
C SER A 214 -6.53 3.84 20.97
N CYS A 215 -5.67 2.91 20.53
CA CYS A 215 -4.48 2.50 21.27
C CYS A 215 -3.54 3.67 21.53
N MET A 216 -3.27 4.46 20.51
CA MET A 216 -2.39 5.63 20.61
C MET A 216 -2.92 6.68 21.60
N MET A 217 -4.20 7.03 21.50
CA MET A 217 -4.81 8.01 22.40
C MET A 217 -4.86 7.52 23.85
N LYS A 218 -5.03 6.20 24.07
CA LYS A 218 -5.05 5.60 25.40
C LYS A 218 -3.67 5.57 26.05
N SER A 219 -2.64 5.34 25.27
CA SER A 219 -1.26 5.21 25.73
C SER A 219 -0.52 6.55 25.80
N GLY A 220 -1.06 7.62 25.21
CA GLY A 220 -0.47 8.96 25.25
C GLY A 220 0.86 9.01 24.52
N THR A 221 1.93 9.39 25.23
CA THR A 221 3.30 9.47 24.69
C THR A 221 4.12 8.20 24.93
N HIS A 222 3.55 7.14 25.51
CA HIS A 222 4.26 5.90 25.81
C HIS A 222 4.23 4.94 24.59
N VAL A 223 5.39 4.80 23.93
CA VAL A 223 5.55 3.97 22.72
C VAL A 223 5.32 2.48 23.03
N ASP A 224 5.87 1.97 24.13
CA ASP A 224 5.73 0.56 24.52
C ASP A 224 4.28 0.16 24.81
N ASP A 225 3.54 0.99 25.55
CA ASP A 225 2.11 0.76 25.84
C ASP A 225 1.27 0.78 24.55
N SER A 226 1.62 1.68 23.62
CA SER A 226 0.97 1.78 22.31
C SER A 226 1.22 0.53 21.47
N ARG A 227 2.48 0.07 21.42
CA ARG A 227 2.88 -1.17 20.74
C ARG A 227 2.09 -2.36 21.28
N ASP A 228 2.09 -2.56 22.59
CA ASP A 228 1.46 -3.73 23.22
C ASP A 228 -0.08 -3.70 23.02
N CYS A 229 -0.68 -2.50 23.05
CA CYS A 229 -2.08 -2.32 22.71
C CYS A 229 -2.37 -2.72 21.24
N ILE A 230 -1.54 -2.27 20.28
CA ILE A 230 -1.70 -2.62 18.86
C ILE A 230 -1.58 -4.13 18.64
N VAL A 231 -0.55 -4.77 19.21
CA VAL A 231 -0.36 -6.23 19.11
C VAL A 231 -1.62 -6.94 19.58
N LYS A 232 -2.19 -6.53 20.72
CA LYS A 232 -3.38 -7.13 21.29
C LYS A 232 -4.65 -6.85 20.47
N ALA A 233 -4.82 -5.63 19.96
CA ALA A 233 -6.04 -5.19 19.30
C ALA A 233 -6.16 -5.67 17.84
N LEU A 234 -5.01 -5.85 17.17
CA LEU A 234 -4.92 -6.13 15.73
C LEU A 234 -4.23 -7.45 15.40
N GLY A 235 -3.50 -8.06 16.34
CA GLY A 235 -2.74 -9.29 16.09
C GLY A 235 -1.47 -9.09 15.28
N LEU A 236 -1.03 -7.84 15.08
CA LEU A 236 0.23 -7.52 14.41
C LEU A 236 1.43 -8.07 15.20
N SER A 237 2.53 -8.29 14.49
CA SER A 237 3.83 -8.62 15.06
C SER A 237 4.35 -7.46 15.93
N PRO A 238 5.15 -7.74 16.98
CA PRO A 238 5.73 -6.69 17.82
C PRO A 238 6.55 -5.67 17.02
N GLY A 239 7.31 -6.11 16.01
CA GLY A 239 8.09 -5.21 15.16
C GLY A 239 7.22 -4.24 14.36
N CYS A 240 6.10 -4.72 13.82
CA CYS A 240 5.18 -3.88 13.05
C CYS A 240 4.36 -2.94 13.94
N ALA A 241 3.90 -3.44 15.09
CA ALA A 241 3.25 -2.61 16.10
C ALA A 241 4.16 -1.50 16.62
N ASN A 242 5.45 -1.79 16.80
CA ASN A 242 6.44 -0.80 17.24
C ASN A 242 6.62 0.31 16.20
N CYS A 243 6.69 -0.05 14.91
CA CYS A 243 6.77 0.92 13.81
C CYS A 243 5.57 1.89 13.82
N TRP A 244 4.35 1.37 13.96
CA TRP A 244 3.15 2.21 14.10
C TRP A 244 3.19 3.14 15.32
N ALA A 245 3.66 2.63 16.46
CA ALA A 245 3.78 3.42 17.69
C ALA A 245 4.82 4.54 17.58
N GLN A 246 5.98 4.26 16.98
CA GLN A 246 7.02 5.26 16.74
C GLN A 246 6.56 6.36 15.78
N GLU A 247 5.88 5.99 14.69
CA GLU A 247 5.34 6.97 13.74
C GLU A 247 4.31 7.89 14.38
N PHE A 248 3.37 7.33 15.16
CA PHE A 248 2.41 8.15 15.88
C PHE A 248 3.09 9.09 16.88
N TRP A 249 4.05 8.57 17.65
CA TRP A 249 4.81 9.39 18.60
C TRP A 249 5.54 10.54 17.90
N CYS A 250 6.17 10.27 16.76
CA CYS A 250 6.83 11.28 15.93
C CYS A 250 5.84 12.37 15.48
N ILE A 251 4.68 11.97 14.93
CA ILE A 251 3.62 12.90 14.53
C ILE A 251 3.14 13.76 15.70
N MET A 252 2.94 13.16 16.88
CA MET A 252 2.48 13.90 18.05
C MET A 252 3.52 14.93 18.51
N HIS A 253 4.79 14.54 18.60
CA HIS A 253 5.88 15.40 19.07
C HIS A 253 6.23 16.52 18.09
N HIS A 254 6.29 16.23 16.79
CA HIS A 254 6.81 17.19 15.82
C HIS A 254 5.73 17.97 15.08
N CYS A 255 4.51 17.43 14.98
CA CYS A 255 3.42 18.06 14.24
C CYS A 255 2.31 18.54 15.16
N ALA A 256 1.73 17.65 15.98
CA ALA A 256 0.53 17.98 16.74
C ALA A 256 0.78 19.06 17.80
N PHE A 257 1.84 18.93 18.60
CA PHE A 257 2.11 19.92 19.66
C PHE A 257 2.42 21.31 19.12
N LYS A 258 3.17 21.41 18.01
CA LYS A 258 3.43 22.71 17.35
C LYS A 258 2.15 23.42 16.90
N CYS A 259 1.13 22.66 16.51
CA CYS A 259 -0.16 23.21 16.10
C CYS A 259 -1.07 23.58 17.27
N ILE A 260 -0.83 23.01 18.46
CA ILE A 260 -1.69 23.19 19.64
C ILE A 260 -1.17 24.30 20.56
N THR A 261 0.15 24.55 20.59
CA THR A 261 0.70 25.71 21.28
C THR A 261 0.47 26.97 20.44
N PRO A 262 -0.41 27.91 20.88
CA PRO A 262 -0.46 29.22 20.26
C PRO A 262 0.92 29.86 20.41
N THR A 263 1.47 30.32 19.29
CA THR A 263 2.58 31.27 19.28
C THR A 263 2.02 32.67 19.44
#